data_AF-A0A7S3IVK9-F1
#
_entry.id   AF-A0A7S3IVK9-F1
#
_cell.length_a   1.000
_cell.length_b   1.000
_cell.length_c   1.000
_cell.angle_alpha   90.00
_cell.angle_beta   90.00
_cell.angle_gamma   90.00
#
_symmetry.space_group_name_H-M   'P 1'
#
loop_
_entity.id
_entity.type
_entity.pdbx_description
1 polymer ?
#
loop_
_entity_poly.entity_id
_entity_poly.type
_entity_poly.pdbx_seq_one_letter_code
_entity_poly.pdbx_strand_id
1 'polypeptide(L)'
;MEAILEVLGEIDDADTSFLVFKRQIKHLELFQSDLPKLQLHLEFPEADRPLLKSLASTIEFNPFLRKSAAALIRSPLFDDVRKPEMEVAAPWRVEIAIDASHEFDYETLEAKR
;
A
#
# COMPACT_ATOMS: atom_id res chain seq x y z
N MET A 1 -12.57 6.66 -0.18
CA MET A 1 -12.54 5.42 0.63
C MET A 1 -13.42 4.38 0.00
N GLU A 2 -14.65 4.76 -0.37
CA GLU A 2 -15.59 3.95 -1.19
C GLU A 2 -14.92 3.27 -2.40
N ALA A 3 -14.27 4.02 -3.29
CA ALA A 3 -13.60 3.44 -4.47
C ALA A 3 -12.50 2.39 -4.16
N ILE A 4 -11.87 2.44 -2.98
CA ILE A 4 -10.89 1.42 -2.57
C ILE A 4 -11.61 0.15 -2.13
N LEU A 5 -12.70 0.30 -1.38
CA LEU A 5 -13.53 -0.80 -0.89
C LEU A 5 -14.31 -1.47 -2.04
N GLU A 6 -14.67 -0.74 -3.10
CA GLU A 6 -15.23 -1.31 -4.33
C GLU A 6 -14.28 -2.32 -5.00
N VAL A 7 -12.96 -2.10 -4.87
CA VAL A 7 -11.95 -3.00 -5.43
C VAL A 7 -11.61 -4.12 -4.45
N LEU A 8 -11.36 -3.79 -3.18
CA LEU A 8 -10.85 -4.75 -2.20
C LEU A 8 -11.94 -5.58 -1.52
N GLY A 9 -13.19 -5.11 -1.57
CA GLY A 9 -14.33 -5.70 -0.88
C GLY A 9 -14.36 -5.37 0.60
N GLU A 10 -15.01 -6.24 1.36
CA GLU A 10 -15.07 -6.18 2.82
C GLU A 10 -13.67 -6.29 3.45
N ILE A 11 -13.42 -5.47 4.46
CA ILE A 11 -12.15 -5.40 5.19
C ILE A 11 -12.36 -6.01 6.56
N ASP A 12 -11.66 -7.10 6.84
CA ASP A 12 -11.86 -7.89 8.06
C ASP A 12 -11.03 -7.42 9.26
N ASP A 13 -11.16 -8.15 10.37
CA ASP A 13 -10.39 -7.88 11.60
C ASP A 13 -8.87 -8.04 11.39
N ALA A 14 -8.44 -8.96 10.53
CA ALA A 14 -7.03 -9.14 10.21
C ALA A 14 -6.51 -7.93 9.45
N ASP A 15 -7.30 -7.36 8.55
CA ASP A 15 -6.95 -6.20 7.77
C ASP A 15 -6.86 -4.93 8.62
N THR A 16 -7.70 -4.80 9.64
CA THR A 16 -7.73 -3.64 10.54
C THR A 16 -6.84 -3.78 11.78
N SER A 17 -6.16 -4.91 11.96
CA SER A 17 -5.32 -5.22 13.13
C SER A 17 -4.23 -4.19 13.45
N PHE A 18 -3.81 -3.39 12.46
CA PHE A 18 -2.82 -2.32 12.63
C PHE A 18 -3.40 -0.99 13.14
N LEU A 19 -4.73 -0.84 13.13
CA LEU A 19 -5.41 0.38 13.54
C LEU A 19 -5.56 0.40 15.06
N VAL A 20 -4.87 1.35 15.69
CA VAL A 20 -4.88 1.51 17.15
C VAL A 20 -6.16 2.21 17.64
N PHE A 21 -6.72 3.13 16.84
CA PHE A 21 -7.85 3.95 17.30
C PHE A 21 -9.19 3.39 16.83
N LYS A 22 -10.06 3.07 17.79
CA LYS A 22 -11.43 2.59 17.56
C LYS A 22 -12.28 3.50 16.65
N ARG A 23 -12.00 4.81 16.63
CA ARG A 23 -12.70 5.76 15.74
C ARG A 23 -12.47 5.46 14.26
N GLN A 24 -11.30 4.94 13.90
CA GLN A 24 -10.94 4.62 12.51
C GLN A 24 -11.66 3.36 12.06
N ILE A 25 -11.71 2.35 12.94
CA ILE A 25 -12.44 1.10 12.71
C ILE A 25 -13.94 1.41 12.50
N LYS A 26 -14.55 2.16 13.43
CA LYS A 26 -15.95 2.58 13.30
C LYS A 26 -16.23 3.38 12.03
N HIS A 27 -15.27 4.20 11.60
CA HIS A 27 -15.43 4.95 10.36
C HIS A 27 -15.42 4.01 9.15
N LEU A 28 -14.60 2.95 9.14
CA LEU A 28 -14.60 1.95 8.07
C LEU A 28 -15.91 1.16 8.03
N GLU A 29 -16.45 0.76 9.19
CA GLU A 29 -17.73 0.06 9.31
C GLU A 29 -18.89 0.83 8.65
N LEU A 30 -18.85 2.16 8.60
CA LEU A 30 -19.88 2.97 7.93
C LEU A 30 -19.93 2.78 6.40
N PHE A 31 -18.84 2.33 5.79
CA PHE A 31 -18.72 2.14 4.34
C PHE A 31 -18.68 0.65 3.94
N GLN A 32 -18.62 -0.26 4.91
CA GLN A 32 -18.66 -1.69 4.67
C GLN A 32 -20.12 -2.15 4.55
N SER A 33 -20.64 -2.15 3.32
CA SER A 33 -21.94 -2.75 3.02
C SER A 33 -21.85 -3.61 1.75
N ASP A 34 -21.87 -4.94 1.91
CA ASP A 34 -22.00 -5.94 0.84
C ASP A 34 -21.22 -5.65 -0.46
N LEU A 35 -19.97 -5.18 -0.34
CA LEU A 35 -19.11 -4.92 -1.50
C LEU A 35 -18.40 -6.22 -1.91
N PRO A 36 -18.69 -6.79 -3.09
CA PRO A 36 -17.97 -7.96 -3.57
C PRO A 36 -16.53 -7.57 -3.90
N LYS A 37 -15.57 -8.33 -3.39
CA LYS A 37 -14.16 -8.18 -3.77
C LYS A 37 -14.00 -8.38 -5.28
N LEU A 38 -13.31 -7.44 -5.94
CA LEU A 38 -13.03 -7.53 -7.37
C LEU A 38 -12.23 -8.80 -7.67
N GLN A 39 -12.77 -9.62 -8.57
CA GLN A 39 -12.09 -10.81 -9.07
C GLN A 39 -11.17 -10.42 -10.23
N LEU A 40 -9.89 -10.14 -9.93
CA LEU A 40 -8.92 -9.62 -10.90
C LEU A 40 -8.81 -10.46 -12.19
N HIS A 41 -9.03 -11.77 -12.12
CA HIS A 41 -8.97 -12.67 -13.28
C HIS A 41 -10.19 -12.57 -14.21
N LEU A 42 -11.32 -12.05 -13.70
CA LEU A 42 -12.51 -11.75 -14.51
C LEU A 42 -12.38 -10.37 -15.14
N GLU A 43 -11.85 -9.40 -14.38
CA GLU A 43 -11.66 -8.03 -14.83
C GLU A 43 -10.57 -7.93 -15.91
N PHE A 44 -9.48 -8.68 -15.75
CA PHE A 44 -8.35 -8.68 -16.67
C PHE A 44 -8.09 -10.11 -17.19
N PRO A 45 -8.95 -10.64 -18.07
CA PRO A 45 -8.89 -12.03 -18.52
C PRO A 45 -7.67 -12.33 -19.39
N GLU A 46 -7.12 -11.32 -20.05
CA GLU A 46 -5.92 -11.42 -20.90
C GLU A 46 -4.62 -11.30 -20.10
N ALA A 47 -4.68 -10.90 -18.83
CA ALA A 47 -3.50 -10.71 -18.01
C ALA A 47 -2.94 -12.04 -17.52
N ASP A 48 -1.62 -12.16 -17.59
CA ASP A 48 -0.93 -13.35 -17.09
C ASP A 48 -1.15 -13.55 -15.58
N ARG A 49 -1.30 -14.80 -15.15
CA ARG A 49 -1.50 -15.14 -13.72
C ARG A 49 -0.41 -14.59 -12.80
N PRO A 50 0.89 -14.62 -13.14
CA PRO A 50 1.94 -13.98 -12.33
C PRO A 50 1.76 -12.47 -12.17
N LEU A 51 1.29 -11.77 -13.22
CA LEU A 51 1.00 -10.34 -13.16
C LEU A 51 -0.16 -10.07 -12.19
N LEU A 52 -1.27 -10.81 -12.34
CA LEU A 52 -2.42 -10.69 -11.45
C LEU A 52 -2.08 -10.99 -9.98
N LYS A 53 -1.23 -11.99 -9.75
CA LYS A 53 -0.75 -12.33 -8.40
C LYS A 53 0.11 -11.23 -7.80
N SER A 54 1.01 -10.62 -8.60
CA SER A 54 1.82 -9.49 -8.16
C SER A 54 0.95 -8.26 -7.86
N LEU A 55 -0.06 -7.99 -8.69
CA LEU A 55 -1.02 -6.91 -8.49
C LEU A 55 -1.80 -7.09 -7.17
N ALA A 56 -2.37 -8.28 -6.94
CA ALA A 56 -3.09 -8.60 -5.71
C ALA A 56 -2.21 -8.35 -4.46
N SER A 57 -0.96 -8.81 -4.48
CA SER A 57 0.00 -8.59 -3.39
C SER A 57 0.42 -7.13 -3.17
N THR A 58 0.16 -6.24 -4.14
CA THR A 58 0.48 -4.81 -4.08
C THR A 58 -0.67 -3.99 -3.52
N ILE A 59 -1.91 -4.40 -3.79
CA ILE A 59 -3.12 -3.64 -3.43
C ILE A 59 -3.73 -4.08 -2.09
N GLU A 60 -3.05 -4.91 -1.30
CA GLU A 60 -3.50 -5.32 0.04
C GLU A 60 -3.80 -4.10 0.94
N PHE A 61 -4.93 -4.13 1.64
CA PHE A 61 -5.35 -3.06 2.54
C PHE A 61 -4.40 -2.96 3.73
N ASN A 62 -4.15 -4.08 4.40
CA ASN A 62 -3.22 -4.14 5.51
C ASN A 62 -1.76 -3.98 5.04
N PRO A 63 -1.04 -2.94 5.49
CA PRO A 63 0.34 -2.70 5.07
C PRO A 63 1.30 -3.82 5.49
N PHE A 64 0.97 -4.60 6.52
CA PHE A 64 1.78 -5.75 6.96
C PHE A 64 1.56 -7.00 6.11
N LEU A 65 0.44 -7.10 5.41
CA LEU A 65 0.17 -8.18 4.46
C LEU A 65 0.66 -7.84 3.04
N ARG A 66 0.81 -6.55 2.74
CA ARG A 66 1.34 -6.07 1.46
C ARG A 66 2.80 -6.48 1.27
N LYS A 67 3.12 -6.99 0.07
CA LYS A 67 4.52 -7.32 -0.25
C LYS A 67 5.36 -6.07 -0.45
N SER A 68 6.60 -6.12 0.03
CA SER A 68 7.59 -5.08 -0.23
C SER A 68 8.07 -5.11 -1.69
N ALA A 69 8.57 -3.98 -2.18
CA ALA A 69 9.16 -3.90 -3.52
C ALA A 69 10.28 -4.93 -3.74
N ALA A 70 11.14 -5.12 -2.73
CA ALA A 70 12.22 -6.11 -2.76
C ALA A 70 11.72 -7.57 -2.83
N ALA A 71 10.51 -7.85 -2.33
CA ALA A 71 9.89 -9.16 -2.49
C ALA A 71 9.21 -9.30 -3.85
N LEU A 72 8.57 -8.24 -4.37
CA LEU A 72 7.86 -8.24 -5.65
C LEU A 72 8.82 -8.39 -6.84
N ILE A 73 9.99 -7.75 -6.81
CA ILE A 73 10.97 -7.84 -7.91
C ILE A 73 11.51 -9.26 -8.13
N ARG A 74 11.39 -10.15 -7.13
CA ARG A 74 11.75 -11.57 -7.22
C ARG A 74 10.64 -12.45 -7.82
N SER A 75 9.53 -11.85 -8.25
CA SER A 75 8.44 -12.55 -8.93
C SER A 75 8.89 -12.98 -10.33
N PRO A 76 8.45 -14.15 -10.83
CA PRO A 76 8.73 -14.61 -12.20
C PRO A 76 8.34 -13.60 -13.29
N LEU A 77 7.44 -12.67 -12.97
CA LEU A 77 7.06 -11.56 -13.83
C LEU A 77 8.26 -10.74 -14.32
N PHE A 78 9.34 -10.67 -13.55
CA PHE A 78 10.49 -9.83 -13.86
C PHE A 78 11.71 -10.62 -14.34
N ASP A 79 11.67 -11.95 -14.41
CA ASP A 79 12.87 -12.77 -14.66
C ASP A 79 13.60 -12.41 -15.97
N ASP A 80 12.86 -12.02 -17.00
CA ASP A 80 13.42 -11.64 -18.31
C ASP A 80 14.14 -10.28 -18.32
N VAL A 81 13.81 -9.40 -17.36
CA VAL A 81 14.31 -8.01 -17.32
C VAL A 81 15.09 -7.69 -16.05
N ARG A 82 15.03 -8.57 -15.05
CA ARG A 82 15.64 -8.38 -13.74
C ARG A 82 17.16 -8.49 -13.83
N LYS A 83 17.84 -7.53 -13.22
CA LYS A 83 19.31 -7.47 -13.11
C LYS A 83 19.68 -7.37 -11.63
N PRO A 84 19.84 -8.50 -10.91
CA PRO A 84 20.09 -8.50 -9.47
C PRO A 84 21.32 -7.66 -9.07
N GLU A 85 22.32 -7.56 -9.93
CA GLU A 85 23.51 -6.75 -9.75
C GLU A 85 23.24 -5.23 -9.73
N MET A 86 22.10 -4.80 -10.26
CA MET A 86 21.65 -3.39 -10.24
C MET A 86 20.69 -3.08 -9.09
N GLU A 87 20.27 -4.08 -8.30
CA GLU A 87 19.36 -3.93 -7.15
C GLU A 87 20.13 -3.44 -5.90
N VAL A 88 20.87 -2.35 -6.03
CA VAL A 88 21.71 -1.79 -4.96
C VAL A 88 20.89 -0.79 -4.14
N ALA A 89 20.94 -0.93 -2.81
CA ALA A 89 20.31 0.02 -1.90
C ALA A 89 21.00 1.39 -1.97
N ALA A 90 20.25 2.46 -1.72
CA ALA A 90 20.84 3.79 -1.62
C ALA A 90 21.90 3.80 -0.50
N PRO A 91 23.10 4.36 -0.75
CA PRO A 91 24.20 4.36 0.22
C PRO A 91 23.91 5.22 1.46
N TRP A 92 22.95 6.15 1.37
CA TRP A 92 22.48 6.95 2.50
C TRP A 92 20.98 7.24 2.35
N ARG A 93 20.32 7.50 3.47
CA ARG A 93 18.96 8.03 3.49
C ARG A 93 19.00 9.52 3.15
N VAL A 94 18.08 9.98 2.32
CA VAL A 94 17.92 11.42 2.07
C VAL A 94 17.36 12.05 3.34
N GLU A 95 18.12 12.98 3.91
CA GLU A 95 17.65 13.85 4.99
C GLU A 95 17.15 15.16 4.37
N ILE A 96 15.89 15.50 4.62
CA ILE A 96 15.30 16.75 4.16
C ILE A 96 15.46 17.77 5.28
N ALA A 97 16.02 18.95 4.99
CA ALA A 97 16.34 19.97 6.00
C ALA A 97 15.10 20.38 6.84
N ILE A 98 13.90 20.35 6.24
CA ILE A 98 12.62 20.67 6.89
C ILE A 98 12.23 19.64 7.96
N ASP A 99 12.74 18.40 7.88
CA ASP A 99 12.47 17.38 8.91
C ASP A 99 13.41 17.53 10.13
N ALA A 100 14.57 18.17 9.94
CA ALA A 100 15.59 18.34 10.98
C ALA A 100 15.27 19.51 11.93
N SER A 101 14.53 20.49 11.43
CA SER A 101 14.13 21.66 12.17
C SER A 101 12.62 21.62 12.36
N HIS A 102 12.15 21.65 13.60
CA HIS A 102 10.75 21.99 13.94
C HIS A 102 10.45 23.47 13.58
N GLU A 103 10.90 23.91 12.41
CA GLU A 103 10.85 25.25 11.87
C GLU A 103 9.48 25.59 11.31
N PHE A 104 8.57 24.62 11.17
CA PHE A 104 7.19 24.92 10.80
C PHE A 104 6.26 24.67 11.99
N ASP A 105 5.65 25.74 12.48
CA ASP A 105 4.65 25.68 13.55
C ASP A 105 3.29 25.41 12.93
N TYR A 106 2.79 24.19 13.10
CA TYR A 106 1.52 23.74 12.49
C TYR A 106 0.27 24.28 13.21
N GLU A 107 0.42 24.84 14.41
CA GLU A 107 -0.69 25.51 15.12
C GLU A 107 -0.88 26.95 14.60
N THR A 108 0.20 27.60 14.15
CA THR A 108 0.17 28.98 13.65
C THR A 108 0.34 29.10 12.13
N LEU A 109 0.71 28.01 11.45
CA LEU A 109 1.03 27.94 10.01
C LEU A 109 2.18 28.88 9.59
N GLU A 110 3.15 29.12 10.48
CA GLU A 110 4.28 30.00 10.22
C GLU A 110 5.61 29.26 10.30
N ALA A 111 6.58 29.72 9.48
CA ALA A 111 7.96 29.30 9.62
C ALA A 111 8.59 30.04 10.83
N LYS A 112 9.09 29.30 11.82
CA LYS A 112 9.92 29.82 12.91
C LYS A 112 11.21 30.39 12.30
N ARG A 113 11.28 31.72 12.27
CA ARG A 113 12.46 32.49 11.88
C ARG A 113 13.53 32.47 12.96
#